data_AF-A0A3G9JC62-F1
#
_entry.id   AF-A0A3G9JC62-F1
#
_cell.length_a   1.000
_cell.length_b   1.000
_cell.length_c   1.000
_cell.angle_alpha   90.00
_cell.angle_beta   90.00
_cell.angle_gamma   90.00
#
_symmetry.space_group_name_H-M   'P 1'
#
loop_
_entity.id
_entity.type
_entity.pdbx_description
1 polymer ?
#
loop_
_entity_poly.entity_id
_entity_poly.type
_entity_poly.pdbx_seq_one_letter_code
_entity_poly.pdbx_strand_id
1 'polypeptide(L)' 'MKIAELLNQSADPQWTLSKQAGVTHAVGRLPTKSNGEVSWDYMALLQMKKRFDDFGLKLEVLELAMRC' A
#
# COMPACT_ATOMS: atom_id res chain seq x y z
N MET A 1 16.43 -9.42 -8.72
CA MET A 1 15.96 -9.50 -7.32
C MET A 1 14.90 -8.42 -7.12
N LYS A 2 13.76 -8.74 -6.47
CA LYS A 2 12.71 -7.77 -6.15
C LYS A 2 12.71 -7.55 -4.64
N ILE A 3 12.77 -6.30 -4.20
CA ILE A 3 12.62 -5.94 -2.78
C ILE A 3 11.27 -5.25 -2.63
N ALA A 4 10.46 -5.78 -1.72
CA ALA A 4 9.14 -5.27 -1.39
C ALA A 4 9.03 -5.02 0.12
N GLU A 5 8.24 -4.03 0.50
CA GLU A 5 7.92 -3.70 1.89
C GLU A 5 6.40 -3.69 2.10
N LEU A 6 5.97 -4.04 3.31
CA LEU A 6 4.59 -3.85 3.74
C LEU A 6 4.35 -2.38 4.08
N LEU A 7 3.46 -1.74 3.33
CA LEU A 7 3.19 -0.32 3.40
C LEU A 7 1.71 -0.04 3.62
N ASN A 8 1.43 1.07 4.31
CA ASN A 8 0.06 1.58 4.47
C ASN A 8 -0.57 1.95 3.13
N GLN A 9 -1.91 1.97 3.05
CA GLN A 9 -2.69 2.30 1.85
C GLN A 9 -2.50 3.73 1.31
N SER A 10 -1.81 4.58 2.08
CA SER A 10 -1.51 5.96 1.74
C SER A 10 -0.08 6.30 2.16
N ALA A 11 0.55 7.21 1.40
CA ALA A 11 1.91 7.63 1.66
C ALA A 11 2.08 8.18 3.08
N ASP A 12 3.13 7.70 3.73
CA ASP A 12 3.57 8.10 5.06
C ASP A 12 5.12 8.15 5.07
N PRO A 13 5.77 8.49 6.20
CA PRO A 13 7.22 8.51 6.26
C PRO A 13 7.90 7.17 5.90
N GLN A 14 7.25 6.03 6.16
CA GLN A 14 7.80 4.71 5.83
C GLN A 14 8.00 4.56 4.33
N TRP A 15 7.05 5.02 3.50
CA TRP A 15 7.19 4.98 2.04
C TRP A 15 8.49 5.67 1.56
N THR A 16 8.82 6.81 2.14
CA THR A 16 10.04 7.58 1.79
C THR A 16 11.29 6.81 2.19
N LEU A 17 11.31 6.26 3.41
CA LEU A 17 12.42 5.45 3.90
C LEU A 17 12.61 4.18 3.07
N SER A 18 11.53 3.48 2.71
CA SER A 18 11.57 2.30 1.85
C SER A 18 12.17 2.63 0.48
N LYS A 19 11.76 3.75 -0.13
CA LYS A 19 12.31 4.19 -1.41
C LYS A 19 13.80 4.51 -1.31
N GLN A 20 14.24 5.17 -0.24
CA GLN A 20 15.66 5.44 0.03
C GLN A 20 16.47 4.15 0.25
N ALA A 21 15.86 3.11 0.82
CA ALA A 21 16.44 1.79 1.00
C ALA A 21 16.46 0.94 -0.29
N GLY A 22 15.98 1.45 -1.42
CA GLY A 22 15.97 0.75 -2.70
C GLY A 22 14.79 -0.21 -2.89
N VAL A 23 13.74 -0.10 -2.08
CA VAL A 23 12.48 -0.83 -2.28
C VAL A 23 11.82 -0.34 -3.56
N THR A 24 11.36 -1.28 -4.40
CA THR A 24 10.73 -0.99 -5.70
C THR A 24 9.30 -1.51 -5.80
N HIS A 25 8.93 -2.46 -4.94
CA HIS A 25 7.64 -3.12 -4.93
C HIS A 25 6.97 -2.94 -3.57
N ALA A 26 5.65 -3.07 -3.50
CA ALA A 26 4.90 -2.92 -2.27
C ALA A 26 3.92 -4.07 -2.05
N VAL A 27 3.80 -4.45 -0.78
CA VAL A 27 2.63 -5.15 -0.24
C VAL A 27 1.77 -4.07 0.40
N GLY A 28 0.58 -3.82 -0.14
CA GLY A 28 -0.30 -2.76 0.33
C GLY A 28 -1.35 -3.29 1.30
N ARG A 29 -1.52 -2.61 2.44
CA ARG A 29 -2.68 -2.85 3.30
C ARG A 29 -3.96 -2.40 2.61
N LEU A 30 -5.01 -3.19 2.73
CA LEU A 30 -6.30 -2.84 2.13
C LEU A 30 -6.90 -1.57 2.78
N PRO A 31 -7.59 -0.73 1.99
CA PRO A 31 -8.26 0.45 2.53
C PRO A 31 -9.39 0.01 3.47
N THR A 32 -9.50 0.68 4.61
CA THR A 32 -10.57 0.43 5.60
C THR A 32 -11.62 1.53 5.56
N LYS A 33 -12.87 1.15 5.83
CA LYS A 33 -13.98 2.07 6.06
C LYS A 33 -13.88 2.69 7.46
N SER A 34 -14.69 3.70 7.74
CA SER A 34 -14.76 4.35 9.06
C SER A 34 -15.14 3.40 10.21
N ASN A 35 -15.87 2.32 9.91
CA ASN A 35 -16.21 1.27 10.87
C ASN A 35 -15.09 0.23 11.07
N GLY A 36 -13.94 0.39 10.41
CA GLY A 36 -12.79 -0.51 10.50
C GLY A 36 -12.86 -1.74 9.61
N GLU A 37 -13.94 -1.95 8.86
CA GLU A 37 -14.02 -3.05 7.89
C GLU A 37 -13.16 -2.78 6.66
N VAL A 38 -12.69 -3.85 6.03
CA VAL A 38 -12.04 -3.79 4.72
C VAL A 38 -13.02 -3.23 3.67
N SER A 39 -12.55 -2.28 2.88
CA SER A 39 -13.25 -1.76 1.71
C SER A 39 -12.79 -2.51 0.45
N TRP A 40 -13.73 -3.23 -0.15
CA TRP A 40 -13.57 -3.86 -1.47
C TRP A 40 -14.10 -2.99 -2.61
N ASP A 41 -14.42 -1.73 -2.33
CA ASP A 41 -14.89 -0.78 -3.34
C ASP A 41 -13.82 -0.57 -4.43
N TYR A 42 -14.24 -0.67 -5.69
CA TYR A 42 -13.33 -0.58 -6.83
C TYR A 42 -12.60 0.76 -6.87
N MET A 43 -13.29 1.87 -6.60
CA MET A 43 -12.68 3.20 -6.65
C MET A 43 -11.67 3.39 -5.52
N ALA A 44 -11.94 2.86 -4.34
CA ALA A 44 -10.98 2.85 -3.23
C ALA A 44 -9.69 2.08 -3.60
N LEU A 45 -9.83 0.89 -4.19
CA LEU A 45 -8.69 0.08 -4.63
C LEU A 45 -7.91 0.74 -5.77
N LEU A 46 -8.61 1.35 -6.73
CA LEU A 46 -8.00 2.08 -7.84
C LEU A 46 -7.19 3.29 -7.32
N GLN A 47 -7.76 4.08 -6.41
CA GLN A 47 -7.07 5.21 -5.81
C GLN A 47 -5.86 4.79 -4.98
N MET A 48 -5.95 3.67 -4.27
CA MET A 48 -4.80 3.10 -3.55
C MET A 48 -3.69 2.72 -4.53
N LYS A 49 -4.00 1.95 -5.58
CA LYS A 49 -3.02 1.58 -6.61
C LYS A 49 -2.36 2.82 -7.23
N LYS A 50 -3.17 3.81 -7.60
CA LYS A 50 -2.68 5.06 -8.20
C LYS A 50 -1.71 5.79 -7.28
N ARG A 51 -1.97 5.81 -5.96
CA ARG A 51 -1.04 6.41 -4.97
C ARG A 51 0.33 5.72 -4.96
N PHE A 52 0.36 4.39 -5.00
CA PHE A 52 1.62 3.64 -5.10
C PHE A 52 2.36 3.97 -6.40
N ASP A 53 1.65 3.92 -7.53
CA ASP A 53 2.21 4.21 -8.85
C ASP A 53 2.76 5.65 -8.94
N ASP A 54 2.00 6.64 -8.46
CA ASP A 54 2.39 8.06 -8.44
C ASP A 54 3.62 8.31 -7.55
N PHE A 55 3.80 7.53 -6.47
CA PHE A 55 5.01 7.60 -5.64
C PHE A 55 6.21 6.85 -6.25
N GLY A 56 5.98 6.02 -7.26
CA GLY A 56 6.99 5.20 -7.93
C GLY A 56 7.25 3.86 -7.26
N LEU A 57 6.26 3.29 -6.55
CA LEU A 57 6.30 1.95 -5.99
C LEU A 57 5.28 1.06 -6.72
N LYS A 58 5.70 -0.16 -7.10
CA LYS A 58 4.80 -1.09 -7.78
C LYS A 58 4.03 -1.95 -6.78
N LEU A 59 2.73 -1.72 -6.65
CA LEU A 59 1.86 -2.56 -5.81
C LEU A 59 1.61 -3.93 -6.48
N GLU A 60 2.06 -5.02 -5.86
CA GLU A 60 1.90 -6.39 -6.39
C GLU A 60 1.07 -7.31 -5.49
N VAL A 61 0.97 -7.02 -4.17
CA VAL A 61 0.22 -7.84 -3.21
C VAL A 61 -0.68 -6.96 -2.35
N LEU A 62 -1.88 -7.45 -2.07
CA LEU A 62 -2.81 -6.86 -1.11
C LEU A 62 -2.85 -7.72 0.15
N GLU A 63 -2.58 -7.12 1.30
CA GLU A 63 -2.65 -7.80 2.59
C GLU A 63 -3.90 -7.37 3.37
N LEU A 64 -4.60 -8.35 3.92
CA LEU A 64 -5.68 -8.11 4.86
C LEU A 64 -5.08 -7.56 6.15
N ALA A 65 -5.50 -6.36 6.54
CA ALA A 65 -5.17 -5.83 7.85
C ALA A 65 -5.86 -6.68 8.93
N MET A 66 -5.20 -7.73 9.40
CA MET A 66 -5.54 -8.31 10.70
C MET A 66 -5.19 -7.26 11.76
N ARG A 67 -6.10 -7.03 12.71
CA ARG A 67 -5.76 -6.31 13.94
C ARG A 67 -4.59 -7.06 14.59
N CYS A 68 -3.39 -6.51 14.50
CA CYS A 68 -2.28 -6.83 15.38
C CYS A 68 -2.48 -6.07 16.70
#